data_AF-A0A5J4QSE1-F1
#
_entry.id   AF-A0A5J4QSE1-F1
#
_cell.length_a   1.000
_cell.length_b   1.000
_cell.length_c   1.000
_cell.angle_alpha   90.00
_cell.angle_beta   90.00
_cell.angle_gamma   90.00
#
_symmetry.space_group_name_H-M   'P 1'
#
loop_
_entity.id
_entity.type
_entity.pdbx_description
1 polymer ?
#
loop_
_entity_poly.entity_id
_entity_poly.type
_entity_poly.pdbx_seq_one_letter_code
_entity_poly.pdbx_strand_id
1 'polypeptide(L)' 'MKLFEFDKYFPNADSCKSKFKEIRDLQGVVCPKCECKRHYW' A
#
# COMPACT_ATOMS: atom_id res chain seq x y z
N MET A 1 4.01 5.67 -11.77
CA MET A 1 4.92 6.63 -11.11
C MET A 1 6.36 6.18 -11.34
N LYS A 2 7.26 7.08 -11.74
CA LYS A 2 8.69 6.76 -11.91
C LYS A 2 9.45 7.00 -10.60
N LEU A 3 10.48 6.21 -10.32
CA LEU A 3 11.19 6.23 -9.03
C LEU A 3 11.80 7.60 -8.68
N PHE A 4 12.27 8.36 -9.67
CA PHE A 4 12.84 9.70 -9.44
C PHE A 4 11.81 10.76 -9.03
N GLU A 5 10.51 10.49 -9.20
CA GLU A 5 9.44 11.40 -8.77
C GLU A 5 8.92 11.01 -7.38
N PHE A 6 9.56 10.04 -6.71
CA PHE A 6 9.11 9.52 -5.43
C PHE A 6 8.95 10.54 -4.34
N ASP A 7 9.94 11.41 -4.20
CA ASP A 7 9.91 12.47 -3.22
C ASP A 7 8.75 13.47 -3.46
N LYS A 8 8.36 13.71 -4.72
CA LYS A 8 7.24 14.60 -5.07
C LYS A 8 5.88 14.05 -4.62
N TYR A 9 5.71 12.73 -4.68
CA TYR A 9 4.45 12.08 -4.31
C TYR A 9 4.41 11.67 -2.83
N PHE A 10 5.57 11.40 -2.22
CA PHE A 10 5.71 10.96 -0.84
C PHE A 10 6.78 11.74 -0.08
N PRO A 11 6.55 13.04 0.19
CA PRO A 11 7.55 13.90 0.82
C PRO A 11 7.78 13.58 2.31
N ASN A 12 6.93 12.74 2.92
CA ASN A 12 7.02 12.40 4.34
C ASN A 12 6.51 10.98 4.63
N ALA A 13 6.80 10.48 5.83
CA ALA A 13 6.40 9.13 6.22
C ALA A 13 4.87 8.93 6.24
N ASP A 14 4.11 9.98 6.56
CA ASP A 14 2.64 9.91 6.66
C ASP A 14 1.96 9.79 5.28
N SER A 15 2.47 10.47 4.26
CA SER A 15 2.00 10.32 2.87
C SER A 15 2.28 8.92 2.33
N CYS A 16 3.46 8.36 2.63
CA CYS A 16 3.81 6.96 2.35
C CYS A 16 2.81 5.98 3.00
N LYS A 17 2.56 6.13 4.31
CA LYS A 17 1.64 5.27 5.07
C LYS A 17 0.21 5.36 4.51
N SER A 18 -0.26 6.57 4.22
CA SER A 18 -1.61 6.80 3.73
C SER A 18 -1.81 6.15 2.36
N LYS A 19 -0.85 6.32 1.43
CA LYS A 19 -0.96 5.69 0.11
C LYS A 19 -0.81 4.17 0.18
N PHE A 20 0.06 3.66 1.05
CA PHE A 20 0.18 2.23 1.25
C PHE A 20 -1.11 1.61 1.78
N LYS A 21 -1.79 2.30 2.71
CA LYS A 21 -3.10 1.91 3.19
C LYS A 21 -4.15 1.91 2.07
N GLU A 22 -4.22 2.98 1.28
CA GLU A 22 -5.13 3.07 0.13
C GLU A 22 -4.93 1.90 -0.85
N ILE A 23 -3.68 1.57 -1.18
CA ILE A 23 -3.34 0.43 -2.05
C ILE A 23 -3.80 -0.89 -1.43
N ARG A 24 -3.60 -1.08 -0.12
CA ARG A 24 -4.01 -2.28 0.62
C ARG A 24 -5.53 -2.41 0.71
N ASP A 25 -6.23 -1.29 0.92
CA ASP A 25 -7.69 -1.24 0.97
C ASP A 25 -8.28 -1.59 -0.41
N LEU A 26 -7.68 -1.08 -1.50
CA LEU A 26 -8.08 -1.40 -2.88
C LEU A 26 -7.78 -2.85 -3.29
N GLN A 27 -6.61 -3.37 -2.94
CA GLN A 27 -6.21 -4.75 -3.21
C GLN A 27 -7.03 -5.75 -2.39
N GLY A 28 -7.59 -5.29 -1.27
CA GLY A 28 -8.25 -6.13 -0.29
C GLY A 28 -7.26 -6.97 0.51
N VAL A 29 -7.78 -7.66 1.52
CA VAL A 29 -6.98 -8.48 2.44
C VAL A 29 -6.70 -9.85 1.82
N VAL A 30 -6.05 -9.89 0.66
CA VAL A 30 -5.74 -11.14 -0.06
C VAL A 30 -4.30 -11.51 0.20
N CYS A 31 -4.07 -12.67 0.81
CA CYS A 31 -2.72 -13.19 0.99
C CYS A 31 -2.10 -13.48 -0.40
N PRO A 32 -0.93 -12.90 -0.75
CA PRO A 32 -0.32 -13.13 -2.06
C PRO A 32 0.21 -14.57 -2.24
N LYS A 33 0.29 -15.35 -1.15
CA LYS A 33 0.76 -16.73 -1.16
C LYS A 33 -0.36 -17.76 -1.28
N CYS A 34 -1.53 -17.49 -0.70
CA CYS A 34 -2.63 -18.45 -0.64
C CYS A 34 -4.00 -17.90 -1.07
N GLU A 35 -4.04 -16.66 -1.56
CA GLU A 35 -5.23 -15.94 -2.04
C GLU A 35 -6.40 -15.86 -1.03
N CYS A 36 -6.15 -16.23 0.23
CA CYS A 36 -7.14 -16.21 1.28
C CYS A 36 -7.45 -14.77 1.68
N LYS A 37 -8.75 -14.47 1.82
CA LYS A 37 -9.28 -13.16 2.23
C LYS A 37 -9.32 -12.94 3.75
N ARG A 38 -8.87 -13.94 4.53
CA ARG A 38 -8.94 -13.97 5.99
C ARG A 38 -7.55 -13.65 6.55
N HIS A 39 -7.31 -12.40 6.96
CA HIS A 39 -6.27 -12.09 7.94
C HIS A 39 -6.92 -11.88 9.31
N TYR A 40 -6.26 -12.37 10.35
CA TYR A 40 -6.41 -11.82 11.70
C TYR A 40 -5.54 -10.56 11.79
N TRP A 41 -6.13 -9.49 12.30
CA TRP A 41 -5.44 -8.24 12.62
C TRP A 41 -4.55 -8.42 13.85
#